data_AF-R7TY34-F1
#
_entry.id   AF-R7TY34-F1
#
_cell.length_a   1.000
_cell.length_b   1.000
_cell.length_c   1.000
_cell.angle_alpha   90.00
_cell.angle_beta   90.00
_cell.angle_gamma   90.00
#
_symmetry.space_group_name_H-M   'P 1'
#
loop_
_entity.id
_entity.type
_entity.pdbx_description
1 polymer ?
#
loop_
_entity_poly.entity_id
_entity_poly.type
_entity_poly.pdbx_seq_one_letter_code
_entity_poly.pdbx_strand_id
1 'polypeptide(L)'
;MAFSFLLLACICGFVVTELLASDNGTENTEVTGVTEVAITEDPFYVRLRQALADPIRFQQANNLTNYHLSCGWALFAEDERFRSVIEDVMCICFLEYCKRELTQEEFDHHYHGVGLYIKLFVKRGLRVRWFYIPIFAILIVVGICGNITILVVIACYMGKKKSATNVLIANIAVSDLCTCVFCMPFR
;
A
#
# COMPACT_ATOMS: atom_id res chain seq x y z
N MET A 1 -5.70 -12.67 -3.21
CA MET A 1 -4.67 -11.78 -2.63
C MET A 1 -4.61 -11.73 -1.09
N ALA A 2 -5.25 -12.63 -0.32
CA ALA A 2 -5.14 -12.64 1.16
C ALA A 2 -3.93 -13.42 1.72
N PHE A 3 -3.40 -14.40 0.97
CA PHE A 3 -2.29 -15.24 1.42
C PHE A 3 -0.92 -14.54 1.43
N SER A 4 -0.74 -13.49 0.61
CA SER A 4 0.52 -12.74 0.56
C SER A 4 0.68 -11.76 1.72
N PHE A 5 -0.43 -11.29 2.31
CA PHE A 5 -0.40 -10.42 3.50
C PHE A 5 -0.13 -11.20 4.79
N LEU A 6 -0.57 -12.47 4.86
CA LEU A 6 -0.31 -13.35 6.02
C LEU A 6 1.17 -13.75 6.14
N LEU A 7 1.87 -13.93 5.02
CA LEU A 7 3.30 -14.26 5.03
C LEU A 7 4.19 -13.06 5.41
N LEU A 8 3.82 -11.84 5.02
CA LEU A 8 4.52 -10.61 5.43
C LEU A 8 4.36 -10.31 6.93
N ALA A 9 3.16 -10.55 7.49
CA ALA A 9 2.94 -10.41 8.94
C ALA A 9 3.79 -11.41 9.76
N CYS A 10 4.02 -12.62 9.24
CA CYS A 10 4.85 -13.64 9.91
C CYS A 10 6.35 -13.28 9.91
N ILE A 11 6.85 -12.67 8.82
CA ILE A 11 8.25 -12.26 8.72
C ILE A 11 8.53 -11.03 9.61
N CYS A 12 7.58 -10.10 9.72
CA CYS A 12 7.71 -8.93 10.60
C CYS A 12 7.56 -9.29 12.09
N GLY A 13 6.73 -10.27 12.44
CA GLY A 13 6.56 -10.72 13.84
C GLY A 13 7.79 -11.40 14.42
N PHE A 14 8.58 -12.09 13.59
CA PHE A 14 9.80 -12.79 14.05
C PHE A 14 10.94 -11.82 14.37
N VAL A 15 11.08 -10.74 13.60
CA VAL A 15 12.15 -9.73 13.79
C VAL A 15 11.92 -8.86 15.03
N VAL A 16 10.66 -8.59 15.41
CA VAL A 16 10.33 -7.77 16.58
C VAL A 16 10.58 -8.51 17.90
N THR A 17 10.57 -9.85 17.89
CA THR A 17 10.73 -10.64 19.12
C THR A 17 12.21 -10.77 19.54
N GLU A 18 13.16 -10.73 18.62
CA GLU A 18 14.60 -10.74 18.96
C GLU A 18 15.11 -9.38 19.46
N LEU A 19 14.53 -8.25 19.02
CA LEU A 19 14.97 -6.91 19.42
C LEU A 19 14.49 -6.49 20.83
N LEU A 20 13.41 -7.09 21.35
CA LEU A 20 12.92 -6.79 22.70
C LEU A 20 13.60 -7.63 23.79
N ALA A 21 14.49 -8.55 23.44
CA ALA A 21 15.22 -9.37 24.41
C ALA A 21 16.54 -8.74 24.91
N SER A 22 16.97 -7.59 24.34
CA SER A 22 18.32 -7.06 24.58
C SER A 22 18.41 -5.69 25.27
N ASP A 23 17.30 -5.08 25.71
CA ASP A 23 17.36 -3.79 26.41
C ASP A 23 16.62 -3.83 27.74
N ASN A 24 17.31 -4.33 28.76
CA ASN A 24 16.91 -4.20 30.15
C ASN A 24 18.18 -4.03 31.00
N GLY A 25 18.56 -2.79 31.31
CA GLY A 25 19.79 -2.49 32.06
C GLY A 25 20.03 -1.01 32.35
N THR A 26 19.20 -0.45 33.25
CA THR A 26 19.50 0.52 34.33
C THR A 26 20.74 1.43 34.27
N GLU A 27 20.52 2.75 34.45
CA GLU A 27 20.94 3.56 35.63
C GLU A 27 21.45 4.98 35.31
N ASN A 28 21.00 5.91 36.16
CA ASN A 28 21.15 7.35 36.20
C ASN A 28 22.61 7.83 36.31
N THR A 29 22.92 9.08 35.93
CA THR A 29 23.58 10.10 36.79
C THR A 29 23.58 11.49 36.13
N GLU A 30 23.22 12.46 36.96
CA GLU A 30 23.31 13.92 36.91
C GLU A 30 24.65 14.51 36.39
N VAL A 31 24.61 15.52 35.52
CA VAL A 31 25.69 16.53 35.40
C VAL A 31 25.10 17.92 35.14
N THR A 32 25.46 18.80 36.06
CA THR A 32 25.19 20.23 36.17
C THR A 32 25.84 21.07 35.06
N GLY A 33 25.11 22.10 34.64
CA GLY A 33 25.65 23.40 34.19
C GLY A 33 26.29 23.47 32.81
N VAL A 34 25.59 24.06 31.82
CA VAL A 34 26.24 24.81 30.74
C VAL A 34 25.40 26.06 30.42
N THR A 35 26.11 27.19 30.53
CA THR A 35 25.89 28.56 30.07
C THR A 35 24.94 28.77 28.88
N GLU A 36 24.27 29.94 28.86
CA GLU A 36 23.58 30.51 27.69
C GLU A 36 24.49 30.45 26.45
N VAL A 37 24.31 29.40 25.65
CA VAL A 37 24.84 29.34 24.29
C VAL A 37 23.84 30.10 23.44
N ALA A 38 24.28 31.20 22.83
CA ALA A 38 23.55 31.84 21.74
C ALA A 38 23.32 30.77 20.66
N ILE A 39 22.08 30.27 20.56
CA ILE A 39 21.70 29.24 19.60
C ILE A 39 21.77 29.91 18.22
N THR A 40 22.87 29.72 17.50
CA THR A 40 22.89 29.95 16.06
C THR A 40 21.87 28.99 15.45
N GLU A 41 20.72 29.51 15.00
CA GLU A 41 19.69 28.69 14.36
C GLU A 41 20.29 27.94 13.17
N ASP A 42 20.18 26.62 13.19
CA ASP A 42 20.77 25.76 12.18
C ASP A 42 20.08 25.99 10.81
N PRO A 43 20.86 26.15 9.70
CA PRO A 43 20.33 26.43 8.37
C PRO A 43 19.24 25.46 7.89
N PHE A 44 19.25 24.23 8.39
CA PHE A 44 18.23 23.23 8.13
C PHE A 44 16.85 23.67 8.63
N TYR A 45 16.73 24.10 9.89
CA TYR A 45 15.45 24.50 10.47
C TYR A 45 14.91 25.79 9.86
N VAL A 46 15.80 26.67 9.39
CA VAL A 46 15.42 27.86 8.63
C VAL A 46 14.76 27.45 7.30
N ARG A 47 15.36 26.52 6.56
CA ARG A 47 14.82 26.01 5.29
C ARG A 47 13.52 25.22 5.51
N LEU A 48 13.45 24.41 6.56
CA LEU A 48 12.25 23.65 6.93
C LEU A 48 11.08 24.59 7.24
N ARG A 49 11.30 25.65 8.05
CA ARG A 49 10.25 26.64 8.34
C ARG A 49 9.78 27.37 7.09
N GLN A 50 10.70 27.72 6.18
CA GLN A 50 10.33 28.33 4.90
C GLN A 50 9.49 27.40 4.03
N ALA A 51 9.84 26.11 3.97
CA ALA A 51 9.08 25.10 3.24
C ALA A 51 7.71 24.79 3.89
N LEU A 52 7.61 24.84 5.22
CA LEU A 52 6.35 24.69 5.95
C LEU A 52 5.40 25.87 5.78
N ALA A 53 5.94 27.07 5.53
CA ALA A 53 5.14 28.27 5.29
C ALA A 53 4.41 28.23 3.92
N ASP A 54 5.05 27.68 2.88
CA ASP A 54 4.45 27.48 1.55
C ASP A 54 4.99 26.19 0.88
N PRO A 55 4.35 25.03 1.15
CA PRO A 55 4.83 23.75 0.66
C PRO A 55 4.68 23.61 -0.86
N ILE A 56 3.67 24.23 -1.48
CA ILE A 56 3.44 24.15 -2.92
C ILE A 56 4.56 24.89 -3.68
N ARG A 57 4.92 26.11 -3.26
CA ARG A 57 6.04 26.86 -3.85
C ARG A 57 7.33 26.07 -3.79
N PHE A 58 7.61 25.44 -2.66
CA PHE A 58 8.81 24.64 -2.47
C PHE A 58 8.84 23.43 -3.42
N GLN A 59 7.73 22.71 -3.55
CA GLN A 59 7.62 21.57 -4.47
C GLN A 59 7.79 22.00 -5.93
N GLN A 60 7.14 23.08 -6.35
CA GLN A 60 7.23 23.60 -7.72
C GLN A 60 8.64 24.08 -8.07
N ALA A 61 9.30 24.79 -7.15
CA ALA A 61 10.67 25.27 -7.33
C ALA A 61 11.68 24.13 -7.58
N ASN A 62 11.38 22.94 -7.05
CA ASN A 62 12.21 21.74 -7.19
C ASN A 62 11.65 20.72 -8.20
N ASN A 63 10.60 21.07 -8.94
CA ASN A 63 9.92 20.19 -9.90
C ASN A 63 9.48 18.84 -9.29
N LEU A 64 9.01 18.89 -8.04
CA LEU A 64 8.53 17.75 -7.28
C LEU A 64 7.01 17.64 -7.39
N THR A 65 6.49 16.43 -7.47
CA THR A 65 5.05 16.14 -7.35
C THR A 65 4.76 15.54 -5.97
N ASN A 66 3.60 15.86 -5.41
CA ASN A 66 3.02 15.14 -4.26
C ASN A 66 3.21 13.62 -4.47
N TYR A 67 3.62 12.89 -3.42
CA TYR A 67 3.86 11.43 -3.44
C TYR A 67 5.14 10.91 -4.09
N HIS A 68 6.04 11.77 -4.59
CA HIS A 68 7.31 11.28 -5.09
C HIS A 68 8.29 11.01 -3.94
N LEU A 69 8.81 9.78 -3.84
CA LEU A 69 9.76 9.37 -2.79
C LEU A 69 10.99 10.30 -2.74
N SER A 70 11.35 10.93 -3.88
CA SER A 70 12.46 11.89 -3.96
C SER A 70 12.25 13.20 -3.20
N CYS A 71 11.01 13.55 -2.84
CA CYS A 71 10.74 14.75 -2.05
C CYS A 71 11.35 14.65 -0.65
N GLY A 72 11.28 13.47 -0.03
CA GLY A 72 12.01 13.19 1.20
C GLY A 72 13.51 13.34 1.00
N TRP A 73 14.06 12.76 -0.07
CA TRP A 73 15.50 12.84 -0.36
C TRP A 73 16.01 14.28 -0.58
N ALA A 74 15.19 15.19 -1.13
CA ALA A 74 15.57 16.59 -1.30
C ALA A 74 15.71 17.36 0.02
N LEU A 75 15.08 16.85 1.09
CA LEU A 75 15.13 17.43 2.44
C LEU A 75 16.09 16.64 3.36
N PHE A 76 16.39 15.38 3.04
CA PHE A 76 17.24 14.47 3.82
C PHE A 76 18.70 14.40 3.38
N ALA A 77 19.17 15.38 2.59
CA ALA A 77 20.60 15.62 2.46
C ALA A 77 21.10 16.33 3.73
N GLU A 78 21.62 15.52 4.66
CA GLU A 78 22.32 15.84 5.92
C GLU A 78 21.48 15.76 7.22
N ASP A 79 21.91 14.83 8.09
CA ASP A 79 21.76 14.73 9.55
C ASP A 79 20.69 13.79 10.18
N GLU A 80 21.09 13.12 11.26
CA GLU A 80 20.50 11.91 11.87
C GLU A 80 19.50 12.16 13.02
N ARG A 81 19.06 13.40 13.27
CA ARG A 81 18.20 13.74 14.44
C ARG A 81 16.70 13.75 14.09
N PHE A 82 16.20 12.62 13.61
CA PHE A 82 15.19 12.56 12.54
C PHE A 82 13.70 12.60 12.94
N ARG A 83 13.30 12.31 14.19
CA ARG A 83 11.91 11.85 14.45
C ARG A 83 10.81 12.93 14.38
N SER A 84 11.02 14.13 14.90
CA SER A 84 10.04 15.22 14.80
C SER A 84 10.05 15.87 13.42
N VAL A 85 11.22 15.94 12.81
CA VAL A 85 11.44 16.44 11.45
C VAL A 85 10.67 15.60 10.43
N ILE A 86 10.61 14.28 10.61
CA ILE A 86 9.84 13.39 9.72
C ILE A 86 8.37 13.81 9.63
N GLU A 87 7.69 14.19 10.71
CA GLU A 87 6.26 14.57 10.63
C GLU A 87 6.05 15.79 9.72
N ASP A 88 6.92 16.79 9.85
CA ASP A 88 6.89 18.02 9.06
C ASP A 88 7.27 17.77 7.59
N VAL A 89 8.30 16.95 7.35
CA VAL A 89 8.69 16.50 5.99
C VAL A 89 7.54 15.74 5.34
N MET A 90 6.90 14.84 6.09
CA MET A 90 5.79 14.03 5.61
C MET A 90 4.60 14.91 5.27
N CYS A 91 4.28 15.94 6.05
CA CYS A 91 3.26 16.94 5.69
C CYS A 91 3.60 17.66 4.37
N ILE A 92 4.86 18.08 4.15
CA ILE A 92 5.26 18.75 2.91
C ILE A 92 5.17 17.82 1.70
N CYS A 93 5.65 16.58 1.82
CA CYS A 93 5.69 15.64 0.69
C CYS A 93 4.37 14.88 0.46
N PHE A 94 3.56 14.79 1.51
CA PHE A 94 2.28 14.11 1.58
C PHE A 94 1.32 14.97 2.41
N LEU A 95 0.66 15.92 1.76
CA LEU A 95 -0.25 16.89 2.38
C LEU A 95 -1.35 16.27 3.28
N GLU A 96 -1.63 14.97 3.11
CA GLU A 96 -2.54 14.17 3.94
C GLU A 96 -2.08 13.99 5.40
N TYR A 97 -0.78 14.12 5.68
CA TYR A 97 -0.21 13.97 7.02
C TYR A 97 -0.14 15.30 7.79
N CYS A 98 -0.56 16.41 7.19
CA CYS A 98 -0.61 17.69 7.87
C CYS A 98 -1.69 17.68 8.97
N LYS A 99 -1.31 18.01 10.21
CA LYS A 99 -2.24 18.08 11.37
C LYS A 99 -3.17 19.31 11.35
N ARG A 100 -3.33 19.96 10.19
CA ARG A 100 -4.14 21.17 9.99
C ARG A 100 -5.11 20.99 8.82
N GLU A 101 -6.14 21.82 8.78
CA GLU A 101 -7.00 21.91 7.61
C GLU A 101 -6.19 22.38 6.38
N LEU A 102 -6.41 21.68 5.27
CA LEU A 102 -5.78 21.99 4.00
C LEU A 102 -6.48 23.17 3.35
N THR A 103 -5.72 24.05 2.72
CA THR A 103 -6.28 25.11 1.88
C THR A 103 -6.85 24.52 0.58
N GLN A 104 -7.75 25.26 -0.07
CA GLN A 104 -8.38 24.81 -1.32
C GLN A 104 -7.37 24.55 -2.45
N GLU A 105 -6.28 25.33 -2.50
CA GLU A 105 -5.20 25.16 -3.48
C GLU A 105 -4.36 23.91 -3.19
N GLU A 106 -4.04 23.65 -1.91
CA GLU A 106 -3.33 22.43 -1.48
C GLU A 106 -4.16 21.17 -1.75
N PHE A 107 -5.48 21.26 -1.54
CA PHE A 107 -6.39 20.18 -1.84
C PHE A 107 -6.44 19.86 -3.33
N ASP A 108 -6.57 20.87 -4.20
CA ASP A 108 -6.53 20.66 -5.66
C ASP A 108 -5.18 20.06 -6.10
N HIS A 109 -4.08 20.56 -5.55
CA HIS A 109 -2.74 20.03 -5.84
C HIS A 109 -2.59 18.57 -5.41
N HIS A 110 -3.12 18.20 -4.25
CA HIS A 110 -3.17 16.83 -3.75
C HIS A 110 -3.93 15.92 -4.72
N TYR A 111 -5.16 16.29 -5.12
CA TYR A 111 -5.98 15.49 -6.04
C TYR A 111 -5.34 15.33 -7.42
N HIS A 112 -4.73 16.39 -7.94
CA HIS A 112 -4.00 16.32 -9.21
C HIS A 112 -2.82 15.34 -9.12
N GLY A 113 -2.04 15.38 -8.03
CA GLY A 113 -0.95 14.45 -7.75
C GLY A 113 -1.41 12.99 -7.66
N VAL A 114 -2.47 12.73 -6.89
CA VAL A 114 -3.08 11.40 -6.76
C VAL A 114 -3.56 10.88 -8.12
N GLY A 115 -4.21 11.73 -8.93
CA GLY A 115 -4.68 11.37 -10.26
C GLY A 115 -3.55 10.97 -11.21
N LEU A 116 -2.43 11.69 -11.19
CA LEU A 116 -1.24 11.34 -11.97
C LEU A 116 -0.60 10.04 -11.48
N TYR A 117 -0.47 9.87 -10.16
CA TYR A 117 0.06 8.65 -9.56
C TYR A 117 -0.75 7.42 -9.98
N ILE A 118 -2.08 7.47 -9.86
CA ILE A 118 -2.97 6.37 -10.26
C ILE A 118 -2.80 6.06 -11.76
N LYS A 119 -2.79 7.08 -12.62
CA LYS A 119 -2.58 6.88 -14.07
C LYS A 119 -1.28 6.18 -14.38
N LEU A 120 -0.18 6.58 -13.75
CA LEU A 120 1.14 5.97 -13.95
C LEU A 120 1.20 4.56 -13.38
N PHE A 121 0.65 4.35 -12.19
CA PHE A 121 0.59 3.05 -11.53
C PHE A 121 -0.23 2.04 -12.34
N VAL A 122 -1.43 2.42 -12.79
CA VAL A 122 -2.29 1.58 -13.64
C VAL A 122 -1.60 1.28 -14.97
N LYS A 123 -1.02 2.28 -15.64
CA LYS A 123 -0.30 2.08 -16.91
C LYS A 123 0.88 1.12 -16.75
N ARG A 124 1.64 1.24 -15.67
CA ARG A 124 2.79 0.38 -15.38
C ARG A 124 2.34 -1.03 -14.97
N GLY A 125 1.32 -1.14 -14.14
CA GLY A 125 0.69 -2.41 -13.75
C GLY A 125 0.15 -3.17 -14.96
N LEU A 126 -0.59 -2.48 -15.82
CA LEU A 126 -1.13 -3.05 -17.06
C LEU A 126 0.00 -3.50 -17.98
N ARG A 127 1.04 -2.70 -18.18
CA ARG A 127 2.20 -3.08 -19.02
C ARG A 127 2.88 -4.36 -18.53
N VAL A 128 3.07 -4.52 -17.23
CA VAL A 128 3.77 -5.68 -16.67
C VAL A 128 2.87 -6.91 -16.60
N ARG A 129 1.56 -6.73 -16.36
CA ARG A 129 0.62 -7.82 -16.05
C ARG A 129 -0.47 -8.02 -17.11
N TRP A 130 -0.34 -7.42 -18.30
CA TRP A 130 -1.39 -7.44 -19.32
C TRP A 130 -1.82 -8.86 -19.71
N PHE A 131 -0.88 -9.81 -19.74
CA PHE A 131 -1.13 -11.20 -20.12
C PHE A 131 -1.97 -11.98 -19.10
N TYR A 132 -2.01 -11.54 -17.84
CA TYR A 132 -2.88 -12.19 -16.84
C TYR A 132 -4.36 -11.99 -17.17
N ILE A 133 -4.73 -10.85 -17.75
CA ILE A 133 -6.13 -10.51 -18.06
C ILE A 133 -6.76 -11.54 -19.01
N PRO A 134 -6.21 -11.84 -20.20
CA PRO A 134 -6.78 -12.85 -21.09
C PRO A 134 -6.72 -14.26 -20.50
N ILE A 135 -5.68 -14.60 -19.74
CA ILE A 135 -5.56 -15.92 -19.09
C ILE A 135 -6.70 -16.12 -18.08
N PHE A 136 -6.94 -15.14 -17.21
CA PHE A 136 -8.05 -15.19 -16.25
C PHE A 136 -9.41 -15.25 -16.96
N ALA A 137 -9.59 -14.49 -18.02
CA ALA A 137 -10.83 -14.54 -18.81
C ALA A 137 -11.07 -15.94 -19.41
N ILE A 138 -10.03 -16.57 -19.99
CA ILE A 138 -10.13 -17.92 -20.54
C ILE A 138 -10.46 -18.93 -19.44
N LEU A 139 -9.79 -18.86 -18.28
CA LEU A 139 -10.04 -19.77 -17.15
C LEU A 139 -11.48 -19.65 -16.63
N ILE A 140 -12.03 -18.44 -16.55
CA ILE A 140 -13.43 -18.21 -16.16
C ILE A 140 -14.37 -18.83 -17.19
N VAL A 141 -14.16 -18.59 -18.49
CA VAL A 141 -15.00 -19.15 -19.56
C VAL A 141 -14.96 -20.68 -19.55
N VAL A 142 -13.76 -21.28 -19.52
CA VAL A 142 -13.58 -22.73 -19.48
C VAL A 142 -14.21 -23.33 -18.22
N GLY A 143 -14.01 -22.70 -17.06
CA GLY A 143 -14.62 -23.13 -15.80
C GLY A 143 -16.14 -23.09 -15.83
N ILE A 144 -16.74 -22.03 -16.36
CA ILE A 144 -18.20 -21.92 -16.50
C ILE A 144 -18.73 -22.97 -17.48
N CYS A 145 -18.16 -23.04 -18.69
CA CYS A 145 -18.62 -23.98 -19.72
C CYS A 145 -18.46 -25.43 -19.30
N GLY A 146 -17.33 -25.80 -18.69
CA GLY A 146 -17.06 -27.16 -18.22
C GLY A 146 -18.04 -27.59 -17.13
N ASN A 147 -18.23 -26.76 -16.11
CA ASN A 147 -19.11 -27.08 -14.99
C ASN A 147 -20.59 -27.12 -15.39
N ILE A 148 -21.05 -26.23 -16.27
CA ILE A 148 -22.40 -26.29 -16.84
C ILE A 148 -22.60 -27.58 -17.63
N THR A 149 -21.61 -27.97 -18.46
CA THR A 149 -21.71 -29.21 -19.26
C THR A 149 -21.85 -30.43 -18.35
N ILE A 150 -21.07 -30.51 -17.26
CA ILE A 150 -21.18 -31.58 -16.27
C ILE A 150 -22.58 -31.63 -15.65
N LEU A 151 -23.13 -30.49 -15.24
CA LEU A 151 -24.47 -30.40 -14.67
C LEU A 151 -25.56 -30.84 -15.66
N VAL A 152 -25.46 -30.42 -16.93
CA VAL A 152 -26.38 -30.83 -18.00
C VAL A 152 -26.31 -32.34 -18.23
N VAL A 153 -25.10 -32.91 -18.29
CA VAL A 153 -24.93 -34.36 -18.49
C VAL A 153 -25.53 -35.16 -17.33
N ILE A 154 -25.30 -34.72 -16.08
CA ILE A 154 -25.87 -35.38 -14.90
C ILE A 154 -27.40 -35.29 -14.92
N ALA A 155 -27.95 -34.11 -15.22
CA ALA A 155 -29.40 -33.88 -15.27
C ALA A 155 -30.08 -34.70 -16.38
N CYS A 156 -29.54 -34.69 -17.59
CA CYS A 156 -30.17 -35.32 -18.76
C CYS A 156 -29.96 -36.84 -18.83
N TYR A 157 -28.77 -37.33 -18.46
CA TYR A 157 -28.39 -38.74 -18.69
C TYR A 157 -28.30 -39.57 -17.42
N MET A 158 -27.95 -38.97 -16.28
CA MET A 158 -27.72 -39.71 -15.03
C MET A 158 -28.80 -39.52 -13.96
N GLY A 159 -29.75 -38.60 -14.15
CA GLY A 159 -30.85 -38.36 -13.20
C GLY A 159 -31.75 -39.57 -12.92
N LYS A 160 -31.77 -40.57 -13.82
CA LYS A 160 -32.55 -41.80 -13.65
C LYS A 160 -31.91 -42.84 -12.71
N LYS A 161 -30.59 -42.76 -12.47
CA LYS A 161 -29.86 -43.63 -11.54
C LYS A 161 -29.17 -42.76 -10.49
N LYS A 162 -29.85 -42.55 -9.36
CA LYS A 162 -29.29 -41.79 -8.22
C LYS A 162 -28.15 -42.59 -7.57
N SER A 163 -26.94 -42.39 -8.07
CA SER A 163 -25.69 -42.87 -7.46
C SER A 163 -25.08 -41.76 -6.60
N ALA A 164 -24.52 -42.12 -5.44
CA ALA A 164 -23.84 -41.18 -4.54
C ALA A 164 -22.73 -40.39 -5.26
N THR A 165 -22.06 -41.02 -6.22
CA THR A 165 -21.04 -40.38 -7.06
C THR A 165 -21.58 -39.23 -7.90
N ASN A 166 -22.79 -39.36 -8.46
CA ASN A 166 -23.38 -38.33 -9.32
C ASN A 166 -23.79 -37.09 -8.51
N VAL A 167 -24.20 -37.29 -7.24
CA VAL A 167 -24.50 -36.20 -6.31
C VAL A 167 -23.22 -35.47 -5.90
N LEU A 168 -22.14 -36.22 -5.63
CA LEU A 168 -20.84 -35.63 -5.30
C LEU A 168 -20.29 -34.78 -6.45
N ILE A 169 -20.31 -35.31 -7.68
CA ILE A 169 -19.81 -34.59 -8.87
C ILE A 169 -20.65 -33.34 -9.14
N ALA A 170 -21.98 -33.42 -9.01
CA ALA A 170 -22.85 -32.26 -9.17
C ALA A 170 -22.54 -31.17 -8.13
N ASN A 171 -22.29 -31.55 -6.88
CA ASN A 171 -21.93 -30.61 -5.82
C ASN A 171 -20.59 -29.90 -6.11
N ILE A 172 -19.58 -30.64 -6.58
CA ILE A 172 -18.29 -30.06 -6.99
C ILE A 172 -18.50 -29.06 -8.13
N ALA A 173 -19.26 -29.44 -9.17
CA ALA A 173 -19.51 -28.56 -10.32
C ALA A 173 -20.24 -27.26 -9.93
N VAL A 174 -21.19 -27.32 -8.99
CA VAL A 174 -21.87 -26.11 -8.48
C VAL A 174 -20.89 -25.24 -7.68
N SER A 175 -20.06 -25.82 -6.83
CA SER A 175 -19.04 -25.08 -6.06
C SER A 175 -18.02 -24.38 -6.97
N ASP A 176 -17.59 -25.05 -8.04
CA ASP A 176 -16.66 -24.48 -9.00
C ASP A 176 -17.31 -23.34 -9.81
N LEU A 177 -18.59 -23.48 -10.18
CA LEU A 177 -19.35 -22.41 -10.84
C LEU A 177 -19.46 -21.16 -9.95
N CYS A 178 -19.78 -21.35 -8.66
CA CYS A 178 -19.78 -20.26 -7.68
C CYS A 178 -18.41 -19.61 -7.55
N THR A 179 -17.34 -20.41 -7.55
CA THR A 179 -15.96 -19.89 -7.48
C THR A 179 -15.59 -19.09 -8.73
N CYS A 180 -15.97 -19.55 -9.93
CA CYS A 180 -15.71 -18.85 -11.18
C CYS A 180 -16.49 -17.52 -11.28
N VAL A 181 -17.73 -17.47 -10.79
CA VAL A 181 -18.59 -16.27 -10.89
C VAL A 181 -18.30 -15.27 -9.77
N PHE A 182 -18.15 -15.73 -8.52
CA PHE A 182 -17.99 -14.86 -7.37
C PHE A 182 -16.53 -14.68 -6.97
N CYS A 183 -15.70 -15.72 -6.98
CA CYS A 183 -14.36 -15.60 -6.39
C CYS A 183 -13.28 -15.11 -7.35
N MET A 184 -13.34 -15.48 -8.63
CA MET A 184 -12.37 -15.05 -9.64
C MET A 184 -12.34 -13.54 -9.93
N PRO A 185 -13.46 -12.81 -10.08
CA PRO A 185 -13.41 -11.39 -10.43
C PRO A 185 -12.88 -10.49 -9.30
N PHE A 186 -12.94 -10.94 -8.05
CA PHE A 186 -12.43 -10.20 -6.88
C PHE A 186 -11.03 -10.67 -6.43
N ARG A 187 -10.40 -11.60 -7.16
CA ARG A 187 -9.10 -12.19 -6.78
C ARG A 187 -7.89 -11.59 -7.44
#